data_AF-A0A6D2J789-F1
#
_entry.id   AF-A0A6D2J789-F1
#
_cell.length_a   1.000
_cell.length_b   1.000
_cell.length_c   1.000
_cell.angle_alpha   90.00
_cell.angle_beta   90.00
_cell.angle_gamma   90.00
#
_symmetry.space_group_name_H-M   'P 1'
#
loop_
_entity.id
_entity.type
_entity.pdbx_description
1 polymer ?
#
loop_
_entity_poly.entity_id
_entity_poly.type
_entity_poly.pdbx_seq_one_letter_code
_entity_poly.pdbx_strand_id
1 'polypeptide(L)'
;MASMYNTGRLLRFSKLRLPSLTSSIFPKSSPVSASMDASNLNSSSSSKPSFSSFAQSSSGGRGRGYERDNDRRRPQGRGGGGGGGKDKIDALGRLLTRILRHMATELRLSMRGDGFVKVEDLLKLNLKTTANLQLKSHTIDEIREAVRRDNKQRFSLIEENGEFLIRANQGHSITTVESEKLLKPILSPEEAPVCVHGTYKKNLESILASGLKRMNRLHVHFSCGLPTDGQVISGMRRDVNVLIFLDIKKALQDGIAFYVSENKVILTEGVDGVVPVDYFQKIDAQFVLLLAENENRKLKSDSVTMSRSGQPPDLKKYMDKKLQIKLNANRMVEGTLRGFDQFMNLVVDNTVEVSGNDKTDIGMVVIRGNSIVTVEALEPVGRSS
;
A
#
# COMPACT_ATOMS: atom_id res chain seq x y z
N MET A 1 64.53 -14.75 12.65
CA MET A 1 64.21 -13.95 11.44
C MET A 1 62.78 -14.31 11.05
N ALA A 2 61.81 -13.44 11.28
CA ALA A 2 61.41 -12.31 10.40
C ALA A 2 60.60 -12.83 9.20
N SER A 3 59.25 -12.71 9.19
CA SER A 3 58.43 -11.51 8.87
C SER A 3 58.28 -11.34 7.35
N MET A 4 57.10 -11.26 6.74
CA MET A 4 56.21 -10.08 6.79
C MET A 4 54.74 -10.36 6.39
N TYR A 5 53.84 -9.75 7.17
CA TYR A 5 52.52 -9.17 6.87
C TYR A 5 51.69 -9.58 5.64
N ASN A 6 50.44 -9.97 5.91
CA ASN A 6 49.29 -9.59 5.08
C ASN A 6 48.10 -9.15 5.97
N THR A 7 47.68 -7.89 5.88
CA THR A 7 46.69 -7.26 6.77
C THR A 7 45.30 -7.18 6.15
N GLY A 8 44.57 -8.30 6.16
CA GLY A 8 43.15 -8.35 5.83
C GLY A 8 42.26 -7.82 6.96
N ARG A 9 41.69 -6.63 6.79
CA ARG A 9 40.89 -5.93 7.82
C ARG A 9 39.51 -6.59 8.01
N LEU A 10 39.34 -7.39 9.06
CA LEU A 10 38.03 -7.93 9.48
C LEU A 10 37.06 -6.79 9.83
N LEU A 11 36.00 -6.60 9.03
CA LEU A 11 34.87 -5.75 9.40
C LEU A 11 33.93 -6.53 10.32
N ARG A 12 33.84 -6.11 11.58
CA ARG A 12 32.92 -6.69 12.58
C ARG A 12 31.48 -6.33 12.24
N PHE A 13 30.64 -7.33 11.98
CA PHE A 13 29.19 -7.16 11.93
C PHE A 13 28.64 -6.92 13.35
N SER A 14 28.09 -5.73 13.60
CA SER A 14 27.33 -5.44 14.81
C SER A 14 25.95 -6.09 14.75
N LYS A 15 25.82 -7.30 15.29
CA LYS A 15 24.51 -7.83 15.69
C LYS A 15 23.92 -6.91 16.76
N LEU A 16 22.87 -6.17 16.44
CA LEU A 16 22.00 -5.56 17.45
C LEU A 16 21.34 -6.69 18.24
N ARG A 17 21.85 -6.97 19.44
CA ARG A 17 21.16 -7.81 20.42
C ARG A 17 19.91 -7.06 20.90
N LEU A 18 18.75 -7.68 20.75
CA LEU A 18 17.57 -7.30 21.53
C LEU A 18 17.86 -7.56 23.02
N PRO A 19 17.38 -6.72 23.94
CA PRO A 19 17.51 -6.97 25.37
C PRO A 19 16.69 -8.19 25.77
N SER A 20 17.27 -9.08 26.58
CA SER A 20 16.56 -10.19 27.18
C SER A 20 15.67 -9.68 28.32
N LEU A 21 14.35 -9.64 28.10
CA LEU A 21 13.41 -9.43 29.19
C LEU A 21 13.23 -10.74 29.97
N THR A 22 13.43 -10.66 31.28
CA THR A 22 13.34 -11.78 32.21
C THR A 22 11.90 -12.19 32.47
N SER A 23 11.70 -13.46 32.80
CA SER A 23 10.42 -14.11 33.03
C SER A 23 9.69 -13.68 34.32
N SER A 24 8.41 -14.08 34.42
CA SER A 24 7.40 -13.76 35.45
C SER A 24 6.82 -12.33 35.34
N ILE A 25 5.52 -12.10 35.53
CA ILE A 25 4.52 -12.82 36.33
C ILE A 25 3.16 -12.91 35.57
N PHE A 26 2.54 -14.09 35.53
CA PHE A 26 1.10 -14.26 35.29
C PHE A 26 0.52 -15.14 36.40
N PRO A 27 -0.54 -14.72 37.12
CA PRO A 27 -1.26 -15.62 38.02
C PRO A 27 -2.15 -16.56 37.21
N LYS A 28 -2.11 -17.86 37.55
CA LYS A 28 -3.04 -18.85 37.03
C LYS A 28 -4.43 -18.61 37.62
N SER A 29 -5.47 -18.67 36.80
CA SER A 29 -6.82 -19.04 37.25
C SER A 29 -7.36 -20.18 36.37
N SER A 30 -8.06 -21.09 37.01
CA SER A 30 -8.67 -22.29 36.40
C SER A 30 -10.19 -22.23 36.62
N PRO A 31 -11.00 -23.03 35.90
CA PRO A 31 -12.38 -22.64 35.58
C PRO A 31 -13.36 -22.92 36.72
N VAL A 32 -14.49 -22.20 36.69
CA VAL A 32 -15.70 -22.55 37.44
C VAL A 32 -16.87 -22.61 36.47
N SER A 33 -17.56 -23.73 36.47
CA SER A 33 -18.80 -23.99 35.76
C SER A 33 -20.02 -23.68 36.65
N ALA A 34 -21.15 -23.27 36.05
CA ALA A 34 -22.48 -23.88 36.20
C ALA A 34 -23.67 -22.90 36.02
N SER A 35 -24.71 -23.45 35.38
CA SER A 35 -26.15 -23.20 35.54
C SER A 35 -26.74 -21.77 35.44
N MET A 36 -27.58 -21.65 34.41
CA MET A 36 -28.88 -20.94 34.35
C MET A 36 -29.55 -20.62 35.70
N ASP A 37 -30.19 -19.45 35.78
CA ASP A 37 -31.65 -19.41 35.94
C ASP A 37 -32.25 -18.10 35.37
N ALA A 38 -33.57 -18.04 35.19
CA ALA A 38 -34.28 -16.92 34.57
C ALA A 38 -35.53 -16.49 35.37
N SER A 39 -35.70 -15.19 35.62
CA SER A 39 -37.03 -14.53 35.60
C SER A 39 -37.03 -13.01 35.87
N ASN A 40 -37.80 -12.31 35.03
CA ASN A 40 -38.70 -11.18 35.29
C ASN A 40 -38.27 -9.80 35.89
N LEU A 41 -38.37 -8.80 34.99
CA LEU A 41 -39.26 -7.62 35.04
C LEU A 41 -38.90 -6.33 35.84
N ASN A 42 -38.69 -5.28 35.04
CA ASN A 42 -39.20 -3.89 35.18
C ASN A 42 -39.06 -3.12 36.51
N SER A 43 -38.25 -2.06 36.47
CA SER A 43 -38.79 -0.69 36.60
C SER A 43 -37.91 0.33 35.87
N SER A 44 -38.50 1.42 35.41
CA SER A 44 -37.90 2.41 34.52
C SER A 44 -37.47 3.70 35.23
N SER A 45 -36.34 4.30 34.85
CA SER A 45 -36.16 5.75 34.93
C SER A 45 -35.21 6.27 33.83
N SER A 46 -35.51 7.46 33.33
CA SER A 46 -34.97 8.03 32.09
C SER A 46 -33.82 9.01 32.33
N SER A 47 -32.80 9.01 31.45
CA SER A 47 -31.99 10.21 31.20
C SER A 47 -31.36 10.21 29.78
N LYS A 48 -31.62 11.29 29.04
CA LYS A 48 -30.82 11.80 27.91
C LYS A 48 -30.27 13.17 28.33
N PRO A 49 -29.11 13.59 27.83
CA PRO A 49 -29.07 14.63 26.77
C PRO A 49 -28.13 14.20 25.62
N SER A 50 -28.27 14.60 24.35
CA SER A 50 -28.57 15.90 23.70
C SER A 50 -27.35 16.81 23.48
N PHE A 51 -27.23 17.28 22.24
CA PHE A 51 -26.11 18.06 21.67
C PHE A 51 -25.98 19.48 22.25
N SER A 52 -24.78 20.07 22.13
CA SER A 52 -24.57 21.53 22.14
C SER A 52 -23.72 22.00 20.96
N SER A 53 -24.37 22.73 20.05
CA SER A 53 -23.73 23.60 19.07
C SER A 53 -23.51 24.98 19.69
N PHE A 54 -22.36 25.62 19.46
CA PHE A 54 -22.15 27.03 19.79
C PHE A 54 -22.11 27.92 18.55
N ALA A 55 -22.58 29.15 18.72
CA ALA A 55 -23.07 30.01 17.66
C ALA A 55 -22.07 31.07 17.18
N GLN A 56 -22.50 31.80 16.16
CA GLN A 56 -21.79 32.90 15.49
C GLN A 56 -21.58 34.12 16.40
N SER A 57 -20.53 34.88 16.11
CA SER A 57 -20.51 36.33 16.33
C SER A 57 -20.34 37.03 14.99
N SER A 58 -21.18 38.05 14.74
CA SER A 58 -21.21 38.82 13.50
C SER A 58 -20.73 40.25 13.74
N SER A 59 -19.84 40.75 12.89
CA SER A 59 -19.58 42.17 12.70
C SER A 59 -19.36 42.42 11.21
N GLY A 60 -20.23 43.22 10.60
CA GLY A 60 -20.23 43.47 9.16
C GLY A 60 -19.48 44.74 8.76
N GLY A 61 -19.26 44.95 7.47
CA GLY A 61 -18.76 46.24 6.99
C GLY A 61 -18.28 46.31 5.54
N ARG A 62 -19.22 46.62 4.63
CA ARG A 62 -19.03 47.43 3.39
C ARG A 62 -18.02 46.93 2.35
N GLY A 63 -18.52 46.64 1.14
CA GLY A 63 -17.68 46.34 -0.02
C GLY A 63 -17.43 47.54 -0.95
N ARG A 64 -16.68 47.29 -2.02
CA ARG A 64 -16.74 47.98 -3.32
C ARG A 64 -16.10 47.06 -4.37
N GLY A 65 -16.76 46.87 -5.50
CA GLY A 65 -16.24 46.02 -6.58
C GLY A 65 -15.27 46.77 -7.49
N TYR A 66 -14.50 46.00 -8.25
CA TYR A 66 -14.10 46.36 -9.60
C TYR A 66 -14.13 45.09 -10.45
N GLU A 67 -14.90 45.14 -11.53
CA GLU A 67 -14.82 44.16 -12.60
C GLU A 67 -13.45 44.22 -13.25
N ARG A 68 -12.92 43.05 -13.65
CA ARG A 68 -12.01 42.97 -14.80
C ARG A 68 -12.14 41.61 -15.44
N ASP A 69 -12.82 41.60 -16.58
CA ASP A 69 -12.67 40.54 -17.57
C ASP A 69 -11.20 40.22 -17.83
N ASN A 70 -10.92 38.94 -18.00
CA ASN A 70 -9.82 38.51 -18.85
C ASN A 70 -10.16 37.16 -19.46
N ASP A 71 -10.93 37.25 -20.54
CA ASP A 71 -11.15 36.18 -21.51
C ASP A 71 -9.78 35.60 -21.94
N ARG A 72 -9.46 34.40 -21.43
CA ARG A 72 -8.31 33.61 -21.87
C ARG A 72 -8.76 32.21 -22.25
N ARG A 73 -9.34 32.14 -23.44
CA ARG A 73 -9.50 30.94 -24.27
C ARG A 73 -8.30 30.00 -24.09
N ARG A 74 -8.47 28.93 -23.30
CA ARG A 74 -7.49 27.84 -23.27
C ARG A 74 -7.57 27.08 -24.59
N PRO A 75 -6.47 26.97 -25.36
CA PRO A 75 -6.53 26.33 -26.67
C PRO A 75 -6.90 24.86 -26.54
N GLN A 76 -7.81 24.44 -27.43
CA GLN A 76 -8.37 23.10 -27.47
C GLN A 76 -7.32 22.11 -28.00
N GLY A 77 -6.55 21.52 -27.09
CA GLY A 77 -5.55 20.50 -27.40
C GLY A 77 -6.18 19.20 -27.92
N ARG A 78 -6.38 19.10 -29.24
CA ARG A 78 -6.69 17.83 -29.93
C ARG A 78 -5.44 16.95 -29.98
N GLY A 79 -5.54 15.72 -29.48
CA GLY A 79 -4.54 14.66 -29.73
C GLY A 79 -4.37 13.69 -28.55
N GLY A 80 -4.90 12.47 -28.66
CA GLY A 80 -4.72 11.42 -27.64
C GLY A 80 -5.95 10.54 -27.34
N GLY A 81 -6.79 10.25 -28.33
CA GLY A 81 -7.93 9.33 -28.15
C GLY A 81 -7.46 7.91 -27.87
N GLY A 82 -7.72 7.41 -26.65
CA GLY A 82 -7.34 6.04 -26.23
C GLY A 82 -7.40 5.76 -24.72
N GLY A 83 -7.38 6.80 -23.86
CA GLY A 83 -7.36 6.61 -22.39
C GLY A 83 -8.72 6.40 -21.71
N GLY A 84 -9.79 7.02 -22.21
CA GLY A 84 -11.04 7.21 -21.44
C GLY A 84 -11.73 5.91 -20.95
N GLY A 85 -11.71 4.84 -21.74
CA GLY A 85 -12.27 3.55 -21.33
C GLY A 85 -11.47 2.89 -20.21
N LYS A 86 -10.13 2.99 -20.25
CA LYS A 86 -9.24 2.49 -19.19
C LYS A 86 -9.49 3.23 -17.88
N ASP A 87 -9.56 4.56 -17.94
CA ASP A 87 -9.79 5.39 -16.74
C ASP A 87 -11.20 5.17 -16.15
N LYS A 88 -12.22 4.94 -17.00
CA LYS A 88 -13.58 4.55 -16.56
C LYS A 88 -13.56 3.27 -15.73
N ILE A 89 -13.01 2.18 -16.27
CA ILE A 89 -13.02 0.87 -15.61
C ILE A 89 -12.12 0.87 -14.37
N ASP A 90 -10.96 1.50 -14.43
CA ASP A 90 -10.06 1.60 -13.28
C ASP A 90 -10.71 2.46 -12.15
N ALA A 91 -11.52 3.49 -12.48
CA ALA A 91 -12.32 4.25 -11.52
C ALA A 91 -13.52 3.46 -10.95
N LEU A 92 -14.16 2.60 -11.75
CA LEU A 92 -15.20 1.67 -11.30
C LEU A 92 -14.62 0.68 -10.28
N GLY A 93 -13.49 0.02 -10.58
CA GLY A 93 -12.84 -0.93 -9.67
C GLY A 93 -12.46 -0.31 -8.31
N ARG A 94 -12.07 0.98 -8.29
CA ARG A 94 -11.83 1.73 -7.04
C ARG A 94 -13.11 1.99 -6.24
N LEU A 95 -14.25 2.18 -6.90
CA LEU A 95 -15.55 2.33 -6.24
C LEU A 95 -16.05 0.97 -5.70
N LEU A 96 -15.99 -0.09 -6.50
CA LEU A 96 -16.33 -1.47 -6.10
C LEU A 96 -15.53 -1.90 -4.86
N THR A 97 -14.22 -1.61 -4.84
CA THR A 97 -13.35 -1.87 -3.67
C THR A 97 -13.91 -1.23 -2.40
N ARG A 98 -14.46 -0.01 -2.47
CA ARG A 98 -14.97 0.72 -1.31
C ARG A 98 -16.32 0.18 -0.85
N ILE A 99 -17.22 -0.08 -1.80
CA ILE A 99 -18.57 -0.62 -1.54
C ILE A 99 -18.46 -1.97 -0.84
N LEU A 100 -17.82 -2.94 -1.51
CA LEU A 100 -17.79 -4.34 -1.08
C LEU A 100 -17.01 -4.57 0.22
N ARG A 101 -16.07 -3.68 0.58
CA ARG A 101 -15.23 -3.86 1.78
C ARG A 101 -15.70 -3.07 3.00
N HIS A 102 -16.40 -1.95 2.79
CA HIS A 102 -16.62 -0.97 3.85
C HIS A 102 -18.05 -0.42 3.94
N MET A 103 -18.79 -0.35 2.83
CA MET A 103 -20.06 0.41 2.79
C MET A 103 -21.32 -0.45 2.55
N ALA A 104 -21.23 -1.76 2.33
CA ALA A 104 -22.40 -2.56 1.95
C ALA A 104 -23.58 -2.44 2.94
N THR A 105 -23.31 -2.50 4.25
CA THR A 105 -24.33 -2.33 5.31
C THR A 105 -24.91 -0.91 5.35
N GLU A 106 -24.08 0.12 5.21
CA GLU A 106 -24.50 1.54 5.16
C GLU A 106 -25.45 1.79 3.97
N LEU A 107 -25.09 1.22 2.82
CA LEU A 107 -25.83 1.30 1.57
C LEU A 107 -27.05 0.36 1.51
N ARG A 108 -27.31 -0.41 2.58
CA ARG A 108 -28.37 -1.43 2.69
C ARG A 108 -28.34 -2.46 1.55
N LEU A 109 -27.15 -2.80 1.06
CA LEU A 109 -26.97 -3.92 0.14
C LEU A 109 -27.13 -5.25 0.90
N SER A 110 -27.93 -6.15 0.35
CA SER A 110 -28.07 -7.52 0.83
C SER A 110 -26.78 -8.32 0.55
N MET A 111 -25.88 -8.33 1.52
CA MET A 111 -24.61 -9.07 1.48
C MET A 111 -24.75 -10.41 2.21
N ARG A 112 -24.38 -11.49 1.51
CA ARG A 112 -24.27 -12.84 2.06
C ARG A 112 -23.09 -12.94 3.04
N GLY A 113 -23.12 -13.94 3.93
CA GLY A 113 -22.02 -14.21 4.88
C GLY A 113 -20.69 -14.57 4.22
N ASP A 114 -20.69 -15.02 2.96
CA ASP A 114 -19.50 -15.27 2.13
C ASP A 114 -19.01 -14.02 1.35
N GLY A 115 -19.62 -12.86 1.59
CA GLY A 115 -19.29 -11.55 1.02
C GLY A 115 -19.96 -11.24 -0.33
N PHE A 116 -20.74 -12.15 -0.91
CA PHE A 116 -21.38 -11.92 -2.21
C PHE A 116 -22.60 -10.98 -2.13
N VAL A 117 -22.70 -10.06 -3.09
CA VAL A 117 -23.88 -9.21 -3.37
C VAL A 117 -24.32 -9.38 -4.83
N LYS A 118 -25.62 -9.24 -5.10
CA LYS A 118 -26.13 -9.21 -6.48
C LYS A 118 -25.61 -7.98 -7.23
N VAL A 119 -25.10 -8.19 -8.43
CA VAL A 119 -24.56 -7.11 -9.29
C VAL A 119 -25.64 -6.09 -9.66
N GLU A 120 -26.88 -6.55 -9.88
CA GLU A 120 -28.01 -5.68 -10.21
C GLU A 120 -28.34 -4.71 -9.08
N ASP A 121 -28.34 -5.17 -7.83
CA ASP A 121 -28.62 -4.32 -6.66
C ASP A 121 -27.48 -3.33 -6.41
N LEU A 122 -26.23 -3.76 -6.66
CA LEU A 122 -25.07 -2.88 -6.63
C LEU A 122 -25.17 -1.77 -7.69
N LEU A 123 -25.64 -2.07 -8.91
CA LEU A 123 -25.81 -1.08 -9.99
C LEU A 123 -26.94 -0.08 -9.72
N LYS A 124 -27.97 -0.44 -8.92
CA LYS A 124 -29.06 0.48 -8.52
C LYS A 124 -28.59 1.61 -7.59
N LEU A 125 -27.40 1.52 -6.99
CA LEU A 125 -26.89 2.50 -6.03
C LEU A 125 -26.61 3.88 -6.66
N ASN A 126 -27.05 4.94 -5.99
CA ASN A 126 -26.83 6.33 -6.40
C ASN A 126 -25.44 6.88 -6.03
N LEU A 127 -24.38 6.11 -6.32
CA LEU A 127 -22.98 6.50 -6.11
C LEU A 127 -22.29 6.94 -7.39
N LYS A 128 -21.17 7.67 -7.24
CA LYS A 128 -20.31 8.10 -8.34
C LYS A 128 -18.88 7.57 -8.22
N THR A 129 -18.26 7.24 -9.35
CA THR A 129 -16.84 6.92 -9.44
C THR A 129 -15.99 8.17 -9.28
N THR A 130 -14.67 8.02 -9.11
CA THR A 130 -13.75 9.18 -9.08
C THR A 130 -13.63 9.91 -10.42
N ALA A 131 -14.19 9.36 -11.50
CA ALA A 131 -14.34 10.02 -12.79
C ALA A 131 -15.68 10.78 -12.92
N ASN A 132 -16.43 10.97 -11.81
CA ASN A 132 -17.75 11.61 -11.77
C ASN A 132 -18.85 10.88 -12.57
N LEU A 133 -18.61 9.62 -12.96
CA LEU A 133 -19.60 8.77 -13.63
C LEU A 133 -20.50 8.08 -12.60
N GLN A 134 -21.79 7.97 -12.89
CA GLN A 134 -22.75 7.33 -11.98
C GLN A 134 -22.59 5.79 -12.03
N LEU A 135 -22.69 5.10 -10.90
CA LEU A 135 -22.55 3.65 -10.86
C LEU A 135 -23.59 2.95 -11.77
N LYS A 136 -24.85 3.40 -11.72
CA LYS A 136 -25.95 2.94 -12.59
C LYS A 136 -25.77 3.15 -14.10
N SER A 137 -24.73 3.85 -14.55
CA SER A 137 -24.38 3.98 -15.98
C SER A 137 -23.30 3.00 -16.43
N HIS A 138 -23.02 1.97 -15.63
CA HIS A 138 -22.10 0.88 -15.96
C HIS A 138 -22.88 -0.40 -16.22
N THR A 139 -22.35 -1.25 -17.10
CA THR A 139 -22.97 -2.54 -17.45
C THR A 139 -22.34 -3.70 -16.67
N ILE A 140 -22.98 -4.87 -16.72
CA ILE A 140 -22.42 -6.12 -16.17
C ILE A 140 -21.07 -6.44 -16.83
N ASP A 141 -20.93 -6.20 -18.14
CA ASP A 141 -19.66 -6.41 -18.86
C ASP A 141 -18.56 -5.44 -18.43
N GLU A 142 -18.88 -4.20 -18.05
CA GLU A 142 -17.90 -3.30 -17.44
C GLU A 142 -17.48 -3.74 -16.04
N ILE A 143 -18.36 -4.41 -15.28
CA ILE A 143 -18.00 -5.05 -14.00
C ILE A 143 -17.13 -6.29 -14.26
N ARG A 144 -17.48 -7.15 -15.21
CA ARG A 144 -16.63 -8.28 -15.66
C ARG A 144 -15.24 -7.81 -16.06
N GLU A 145 -15.15 -6.75 -16.86
CA GLU A 145 -13.89 -6.15 -17.30
C GLU A 145 -13.13 -5.52 -16.12
N ALA A 146 -13.81 -4.89 -15.14
CA ALA A 146 -13.17 -4.39 -13.92
C ALA A 146 -12.55 -5.52 -13.07
N VAL A 147 -13.23 -6.67 -12.96
CA VAL A 147 -12.72 -7.87 -12.28
C VAL A 147 -11.53 -8.46 -13.05
N ARG A 148 -11.69 -8.66 -14.36
CA ARG A 148 -10.66 -9.25 -15.25
C ARG A 148 -9.37 -8.43 -15.31
N ARG A 149 -9.46 -7.10 -15.26
CA ARG A 149 -8.31 -6.18 -15.25
C ARG A 149 -7.65 -6.04 -13.88
N ASP A 150 -8.27 -6.53 -12.81
CA ASP A 150 -7.70 -6.36 -11.48
C ASP A 150 -6.50 -7.29 -11.25
N ASN A 151 -5.32 -6.77 -11.58
CA ASN A 151 -4.03 -7.41 -11.34
C ASN A 151 -3.78 -7.84 -9.87
N LYS A 152 -4.61 -7.40 -8.91
CA LYS A 152 -4.53 -7.81 -7.49
C LYS A 152 -5.57 -8.84 -7.07
N GLN A 153 -6.44 -9.29 -8.00
CA GLN A 153 -7.46 -10.31 -7.80
C GLN A 153 -8.30 -10.03 -6.52
N ARG A 154 -8.72 -8.78 -6.34
CA ARG A 154 -9.48 -8.32 -5.16
C ARG A 154 -10.93 -8.78 -5.17
N PHE A 155 -11.43 -9.24 -6.30
CA PHE A 155 -12.82 -9.57 -6.53
C PHE A 155 -12.95 -10.96 -7.12
N SER A 156 -14.00 -11.67 -6.73
CA SER A 156 -14.50 -12.84 -7.45
C SER A 156 -15.93 -12.52 -7.90
N LEU A 157 -16.25 -12.95 -9.12
CA LEU A 157 -17.53 -12.77 -9.79
C LEU A 157 -18.02 -14.15 -10.21
N ILE A 158 -19.22 -14.52 -9.78
CA ILE A 158 -19.85 -15.81 -10.08
C ILE A 158 -21.23 -15.60 -10.71
N GLU A 159 -21.74 -16.65 -11.32
CA GLU A 159 -23.12 -16.75 -11.80
C GLU A 159 -23.81 -17.87 -11.02
N GLU A 160 -24.95 -17.56 -10.39
CA GLU A 160 -25.73 -18.50 -9.59
C GLU A 160 -27.21 -18.28 -9.92
N ASN A 161 -27.92 -19.34 -10.33
CA ASN A 161 -29.34 -19.27 -10.73
C ASN A 161 -29.66 -18.23 -11.84
N GLY A 162 -28.68 -17.92 -12.70
CA GLY A 162 -28.80 -16.90 -13.76
C GLY A 162 -28.56 -15.45 -13.29
N GLU A 163 -28.21 -15.24 -12.02
CA GLU A 163 -27.85 -13.93 -11.47
C GLU A 163 -26.34 -13.81 -11.30
N PHE A 164 -25.78 -12.62 -11.56
CA PHE A 164 -24.37 -12.34 -11.28
C PHE A 164 -24.19 -11.85 -9.85
N LEU A 165 -23.28 -12.49 -9.10
CA LEU A 165 -22.87 -12.07 -7.76
C LEU A 165 -21.39 -11.71 -7.73
N ILE A 166 -21.07 -10.60 -7.05
CA ILE A 166 -19.69 -10.12 -6.87
C ILE A 166 -19.36 -10.00 -5.38
N ARG A 167 -18.12 -10.34 -5.00
CA ARG A 167 -17.57 -10.10 -3.65
C ARG A 167 -16.19 -9.46 -3.71
N ALA A 168 -15.69 -9.01 -2.56
CA ALA A 168 -14.26 -8.80 -2.37
C ALA A 168 -13.61 -10.04 -1.70
N ASN A 169 -12.39 -10.37 -2.10
CA ASN A 169 -11.70 -11.61 -1.67
C ASN A 169 -10.94 -11.44 -0.34
N GLN A 170 -10.79 -10.20 0.15
CA GLN A 170 -10.16 -9.86 1.43
C GLN A 170 -10.38 -8.39 1.78
N GLY A 171 -9.99 -8.00 3.00
CA GLY A 171 -9.86 -6.60 3.40
C GLY A 171 -11.15 -5.91 3.81
N HIS A 172 -12.15 -6.69 4.23
CA HIS A 172 -13.40 -6.21 4.83
C HIS A 172 -13.15 -5.49 6.16
N SER A 173 -14.01 -4.51 6.45
CA SER A 173 -14.23 -3.92 7.77
C SER A 173 -15.68 -4.11 8.25
N ILE A 174 -16.48 -4.87 7.51
CA ILE A 174 -17.90 -5.14 7.77
C ILE A 174 -17.99 -6.50 8.46
N THR A 175 -18.67 -6.57 9.60
CA THR A 175 -18.81 -7.80 10.41
C THR A 175 -19.82 -8.82 9.85
N THR A 176 -20.61 -8.44 8.83
CA THR A 176 -21.56 -9.33 8.13
C THR A 176 -20.86 -10.45 7.34
N VAL A 177 -19.59 -10.28 6.98
CA VAL A 177 -18.81 -11.29 6.28
C VAL A 177 -18.12 -12.20 7.29
N GLU A 178 -18.46 -13.48 7.26
CA GLU A 178 -17.88 -14.52 8.11
C GLU A 178 -16.55 -14.96 7.53
N SER A 179 -15.47 -14.82 8.31
CA SER A 179 -14.10 -15.11 7.88
C SER A 179 -13.94 -16.56 7.40
N GLU A 180 -14.63 -17.48 8.07
CA GLU A 180 -14.61 -18.94 7.85
C GLU A 180 -15.25 -19.36 6.53
N LYS A 181 -16.21 -18.56 6.02
CA LYS A 181 -16.87 -18.78 4.72
C LYS A 181 -16.09 -18.21 3.53
N LEU A 182 -15.12 -17.33 3.80
CA LEU A 182 -14.33 -16.62 2.78
C LEU A 182 -12.89 -17.13 2.68
N LEU A 183 -12.31 -17.60 3.79
CA LEU A 183 -10.88 -17.87 3.92
C LEU A 183 -10.63 -19.32 4.33
N LYS A 184 -9.61 -19.95 3.73
CA LYS A 184 -9.18 -21.29 4.14
C LYS A 184 -8.26 -21.18 5.37
N PRO A 185 -8.47 -21.94 6.46
CA PRO A 185 -7.51 -21.98 7.56
C PRO A 185 -6.15 -22.53 7.11
N ILE A 186 -5.09 -22.00 7.70
CA ILE A 186 -3.72 -22.51 7.61
C ILE A 186 -3.48 -23.38 8.84
N LEU A 187 -3.26 -24.67 8.65
CA LEU A 187 -3.12 -25.65 9.74
C LEU A 187 -1.67 -26.07 9.98
N SER A 188 -0.77 -25.82 9.01
CA SER A 188 0.65 -26.10 9.17
C SER A 188 1.53 -24.96 8.62
N PRO A 189 2.74 -24.73 9.19
CA PRO A 189 3.66 -23.69 8.72
C PRO A 189 4.07 -23.85 7.25
N GLU A 190 4.07 -25.07 6.73
CA GLU A 190 4.45 -25.43 5.37
C GLU A 190 3.45 -24.92 4.31
N GLU A 191 2.20 -24.63 4.70
CA GLU A 191 1.23 -23.98 3.81
C GLU A 191 1.54 -22.48 3.58
N ALA A 192 2.37 -21.88 4.43
CA ALA A 192 2.71 -20.46 4.41
C ALA A 192 4.20 -20.21 4.77
N PRO A 193 5.16 -20.76 3.99
CA PRO A 193 6.59 -20.73 4.31
C PRO A 193 7.21 -19.33 4.28
N VAL A 194 6.54 -18.38 3.62
CA VAL A 194 6.85 -16.94 3.69
C VAL A 194 5.59 -16.22 4.14
N CYS A 195 5.69 -15.50 5.25
CA CYS A 195 4.62 -14.65 5.78
C CYS A 195 5.21 -13.27 6.06
N VAL A 196 4.99 -12.31 5.16
CA VAL A 196 5.68 -11.01 5.20
C VAL A 196 4.73 -9.82 5.12
N HIS A 197 4.93 -8.83 5.99
CA HIS A 197 4.20 -7.57 6.01
C HIS A 197 5.07 -6.42 5.49
N GLY A 198 4.64 -5.76 4.41
CA GLY A 198 5.30 -4.57 3.88
C GLY A 198 4.75 -3.29 4.49
N THR A 199 5.63 -2.48 5.07
CA THR A 199 5.29 -1.19 5.71
C THR A 199 6.32 -0.10 5.34
N TYR A 200 6.18 1.07 5.96
CA TYR A 200 7.07 2.21 5.75
C TYR A 200 7.91 2.48 7.00
N LYS A 201 9.15 2.93 6.83
CA LYS A 201 10.09 3.25 7.93
C LYS A 201 9.49 4.14 9.02
N LYS A 202 8.68 5.13 8.65
CA LYS A 202 7.97 6.03 9.58
C LYS A 202 6.96 5.33 10.52
N ASN A 203 6.52 4.12 10.18
CA ASN A 203 5.60 3.33 11.02
C ASN A 203 6.36 2.38 11.96
N LEU A 204 7.66 2.14 11.72
CA LEU A 204 8.40 1.05 12.35
C LEU A 204 8.46 1.18 13.88
N GLU A 205 8.68 2.40 14.39
CA GLU A 205 8.72 2.68 15.83
C GLU A 205 7.39 2.33 16.52
N SER A 206 6.26 2.75 15.93
CA SER A 206 4.92 2.44 16.45
C SER A 206 4.59 0.93 16.39
N ILE A 207 5.10 0.23 15.36
CA ILE A 207 4.95 -1.22 15.21
C ILE A 207 5.83 -1.98 16.21
N LEU A 208 7.05 -1.52 16.49
CA LEU A 208 7.93 -2.08 17.53
C LEU A 208 7.38 -1.84 18.94
N ALA A 209 6.69 -0.72 19.17
CA ALA A 209 6.08 -0.41 20.45
C ALA A 209 4.74 -1.15 20.70
N SER A 210 4.00 -1.52 19.65
CA SER A 210 2.61 -1.98 19.81
C SER A 210 2.15 -3.11 18.89
N GLY A 211 3.07 -3.80 18.22
CA GLY A 211 2.79 -4.88 17.28
C GLY A 211 2.18 -4.42 15.95
N LEU A 212 1.87 -5.38 15.07
CA LEU A 212 1.13 -5.12 13.84
C LEU A 212 -0.37 -5.17 14.13
N LYS A 213 -1.04 -4.01 14.09
CA LYS A 213 -2.48 -3.88 14.36
C LYS A 213 -3.32 -4.06 13.10
N ARG A 214 -4.50 -4.71 13.22
CA ARG A 214 -5.49 -4.80 12.12
C ARG A 214 -6.11 -3.44 11.74
N MET A 215 -5.95 -2.43 12.61
CA MET A 215 -6.57 -1.10 12.49
C MET A 215 -8.09 -1.26 12.30
N ASN A 216 -8.70 -0.51 11.38
CA ASN A 216 -10.14 -0.57 11.12
C ASN A 216 -10.57 -1.78 10.25
N ARG A 217 -9.74 -2.82 10.11
CA ARG A 217 -10.07 -4.05 9.35
C ARG A 217 -10.30 -5.22 10.30
N LEU A 218 -10.87 -6.31 9.79
CA LEU A 218 -10.99 -7.56 10.55
C LEU A 218 -9.64 -8.27 10.76
N HIS A 219 -8.69 -8.14 9.82
CA HIS A 219 -7.43 -8.90 9.85
C HIS A 219 -6.19 -8.02 9.63
N VAL A 220 -5.06 -8.41 10.23
CA VAL A 220 -3.71 -8.07 9.74
C VAL A 220 -3.46 -8.85 8.44
N HIS A 221 -2.80 -8.22 7.47
CA HIS A 221 -2.58 -8.80 6.14
C HIS A 221 -1.08 -9.01 5.88
N PHE A 222 -0.73 -10.18 5.37
CA PHE A 222 0.62 -10.61 5.01
C PHE A 222 0.62 -11.15 3.56
N SER A 223 1.77 -11.06 2.90
CA SER A 223 2.00 -11.65 1.57
C SER A 223 2.70 -13.00 1.72
N CYS A 224 2.43 -13.91 0.78
CA CYS A 224 2.99 -15.26 0.75
C CYS A 224 4.34 -15.37 0.01
N GLY A 225 5.01 -14.24 -0.27
CA GLY A 225 6.27 -14.19 -1.03
C GLY A 225 6.92 -12.79 -0.98
N LEU A 226 8.10 -12.64 -1.59
CA LEU A 226 8.81 -11.36 -1.62
C LEU A 226 8.53 -10.57 -2.91
N PRO A 227 8.51 -9.22 -2.86
CA PRO A 227 8.29 -8.40 -4.06
C PRO A 227 9.27 -8.68 -5.22
N THR A 228 10.45 -9.25 -4.92
CA THR A 228 11.48 -9.71 -5.85
C THR A 228 11.04 -10.87 -6.74
N ASP A 229 10.11 -11.70 -6.28
CA ASP A 229 9.98 -13.07 -6.80
C ASP A 229 9.11 -13.13 -8.08
N GLY A 230 8.57 -12.00 -8.53
CA GLY A 230 7.61 -11.89 -9.65
C GLY A 230 6.23 -12.50 -9.36
N GLN A 231 6.14 -13.43 -8.42
CA GLN A 231 4.92 -14.14 -8.02
C GLN A 231 4.07 -13.40 -6.97
N VAL A 232 4.54 -12.27 -6.42
CA VAL A 232 3.75 -11.44 -5.49
C VAL A 232 2.71 -10.61 -6.23
N ILE A 233 1.59 -11.26 -6.53
CA ILE A 233 0.40 -10.68 -7.15
C ILE A 233 -0.30 -9.72 -6.16
N SER A 234 -0.33 -10.04 -4.87
CA SER A 234 -1.29 -9.45 -3.92
C SER A 234 -0.67 -8.99 -2.57
N GLY A 235 -1.44 -8.16 -1.85
CA GLY A 235 -1.12 -7.65 -0.52
C GLY A 235 -0.23 -6.39 -0.52
N MET A 236 1.00 -6.51 -1.01
CA MET A 236 2.07 -5.51 -0.79
C MET A 236 1.97 -4.29 -1.74
N ARG A 237 2.48 -3.14 -1.30
CA ARG A 237 2.65 -1.94 -2.17
C ARG A 237 4.08 -1.93 -2.73
N ARG A 238 4.28 -1.30 -3.89
CA ARG A 238 5.59 -1.26 -4.58
C ARG A 238 6.60 -0.31 -3.93
N ASP A 239 6.11 0.58 -3.08
CA ASP A 239 6.84 1.66 -2.40
C ASP A 239 7.10 1.37 -0.91
N VAL A 240 6.85 0.14 -0.46
CA VAL A 240 7.24 -0.28 0.90
C VAL A 240 8.77 -0.31 1.01
N ASN A 241 9.30 0.16 2.12
CA ASN A 241 10.74 0.21 2.38
C ASN A 241 11.14 -0.50 3.69
N VAL A 242 10.18 -1.15 4.34
CA VAL A 242 10.41 -2.08 5.45
C VAL A 242 9.58 -3.34 5.23
N LEU A 243 10.21 -4.51 5.34
CA LEU A 243 9.56 -5.81 5.41
C LEU A 243 9.66 -6.38 6.82
N ILE A 244 8.55 -6.91 7.35
CA ILE A 244 8.50 -7.61 8.63
C ILE A 244 8.10 -9.06 8.33
N PHE A 245 9.01 -9.99 8.61
CA PHE A 245 8.81 -11.43 8.45
C PHE A 245 8.24 -12.01 9.75
N LEU A 246 7.23 -12.85 9.62
CA LEU A 246 6.54 -13.46 10.74
C LEU A 246 6.99 -14.91 10.94
N ASP A 247 7.32 -15.27 12.19
CA ASP A 247 7.48 -16.67 12.61
C ASP A 247 6.10 -17.31 12.77
N ILE A 248 5.53 -17.73 11.64
CA ILE A 248 4.22 -18.38 11.60
C ILE A 248 4.20 -19.71 12.39
N LYS A 249 5.36 -20.39 12.50
CA LYS A 249 5.47 -21.64 13.25
C LYS A 249 5.27 -21.38 14.74
N LYS A 250 5.98 -20.40 15.30
CA LYS A 250 5.79 -19.97 16.69
C LYS A 250 4.36 -19.47 16.91
N ALA A 251 3.84 -18.62 16.02
CA ALA A 251 2.50 -18.05 16.16
C ALA A 251 1.38 -19.11 16.15
N LEU A 252 1.46 -20.13 15.27
CA LEU A 252 0.52 -21.26 15.26
C LEU A 252 0.64 -22.13 16.52
N GLN A 253 1.86 -22.36 17.02
CA GLN A 253 2.10 -23.11 18.27
C GLN A 253 1.52 -22.41 19.51
N ASP A 254 1.59 -21.07 19.54
CA ASP A 254 0.99 -20.23 20.58
C ASP A 254 -0.53 -20.00 20.37
N GLY A 255 -1.16 -20.67 19.39
CA GLY A 255 -2.60 -20.68 19.17
C GLY A 255 -3.17 -19.54 18.32
N ILE A 256 -2.34 -18.72 17.68
CA ILE A 256 -2.81 -17.65 16.79
C ILE A 256 -3.31 -18.27 15.48
N ALA A 257 -4.60 -18.09 15.19
CA ALA A 257 -5.21 -18.56 13.96
C ALA A 257 -4.73 -17.77 12.73
N PHE A 258 -4.40 -18.47 11.65
CA PHE A 258 -4.09 -17.90 10.34
C PHE A 258 -4.98 -18.49 9.26
N TYR A 259 -5.23 -17.69 8.23
CA TYR A 259 -6.03 -18.06 7.08
C TYR A 259 -5.36 -17.59 5.78
N VAL A 260 -5.70 -18.21 4.67
CA VAL A 260 -5.31 -17.79 3.32
C VAL A 260 -6.55 -17.48 2.48
N SER A 261 -6.56 -16.32 1.83
CA SER A 261 -7.61 -15.95 0.87
C SER A 261 -7.44 -16.64 -0.48
N GLU A 262 -8.51 -16.61 -1.27
CA GLU A 262 -8.52 -17.04 -2.68
C GLU A 262 -7.34 -16.44 -3.49
N ASN A 263 -7.05 -15.15 -3.27
CA ASN A 263 -5.92 -14.44 -3.89
C ASN A 263 -4.59 -14.51 -3.09
N LYS A 264 -4.38 -15.58 -2.31
CA LYS A 264 -3.14 -15.94 -1.60
C LYS A 264 -2.60 -14.90 -0.62
N VAL A 265 -3.47 -14.06 -0.05
CA VAL A 265 -3.12 -13.18 1.06
C VAL A 265 -3.26 -13.97 2.35
N ILE A 266 -2.21 -13.95 3.18
CA ILE A 266 -2.24 -14.56 4.52
C ILE A 266 -2.85 -13.53 5.48
N LEU A 267 -3.76 -13.99 6.33
CA LEU A 267 -4.64 -13.18 7.16
C LEU A 267 -4.67 -13.76 8.58
N THR A 268 -4.66 -12.88 9.58
CA THR A 268 -4.94 -13.26 10.98
C THR A 268 -5.62 -12.10 11.68
N GLU A 269 -6.54 -12.39 12.59
CA GLU A 269 -7.12 -11.38 13.47
C GLU A 269 -6.09 -10.90 14.51
N GLY A 270 -5.08 -11.73 14.80
CA GLY A 270 -4.12 -11.52 15.88
C GLY A 270 -4.72 -11.80 17.26
N VAL A 271 -3.96 -11.55 18.31
CA VAL A 271 -4.45 -11.49 19.70
C VAL A 271 -5.02 -10.09 19.91
N ASP A 272 -6.31 -9.99 20.23
CA ASP A 272 -7.04 -8.72 20.42
C ASP A 272 -6.88 -7.70 19.28
N GLY A 273 -6.74 -8.17 18.04
CA GLY A 273 -6.52 -7.31 16.86
C GLY A 273 -5.06 -6.97 16.56
N VAL A 274 -4.10 -7.60 17.26
CA VAL A 274 -2.67 -7.30 17.19
C VAL A 274 -1.86 -8.57 16.95
N VAL A 275 -0.85 -8.50 16.10
CA VAL A 275 0.22 -9.51 16.05
C VAL A 275 1.43 -8.97 16.83
N PRO A 276 1.74 -9.52 18.02
CA PRO A 276 2.84 -9.05 18.86
C PRO A 276 4.21 -9.14 18.19
N VAL A 277 5.13 -8.31 18.67
CA VAL A 277 6.52 -8.24 18.18
C VAL A 277 7.31 -9.53 18.42
N ASP A 278 6.91 -10.33 19.40
CA ASP A 278 7.53 -11.62 19.75
C ASP A 278 7.41 -12.67 18.64
N TYR A 279 6.56 -12.44 17.64
CA TYR A 279 6.42 -13.27 16.45
C TYR A 279 7.18 -12.73 15.24
N PHE A 280 7.91 -11.62 15.35
CA PHE A 280 8.68 -11.07 14.23
C PHE A 280 10.03 -11.81 14.12
N GLN A 281 10.16 -12.64 13.08
CA GLN A 281 11.37 -13.43 12.80
C GLN A 281 12.53 -12.54 12.33
N LYS A 282 12.24 -11.56 11.47
CA LYS A 282 13.21 -10.63 10.89
C LYS A 282 12.51 -9.33 10.50
N ILE A 283 13.21 -8.21 10.63
CA ILE A 283 12.84 -6.94 9.99
C ILE A 283 13.93 -6.57 8.99
N ASP A 284 13.53 -6.23 7.76
CA ASP A 284 14.43 -5.79 6.70
C ASP A 284 14.07 -4.36 6.25
N ALA A 285 14.93 -3.41 6.60
CA ALA A 285 14.76 -1.99 6.32
C ALA A 285 15.66 -1.47 5.18
N GLN A 286 16.36 -2.37 4.46
CA GLN A 286 17.27 -2.03 3.36
C GLN A 286 16.73 -2.45 1.98
N PHE A 287 15.46 -2.84 1.91
CA PHE A 287 14.85 -3.48 0.74
C PHE A 287 14.84 -2.66 -0.57
N VAL A 288 15.19 -1.37 -0.50
CA VAL A 288 15.35 -0.50 -1.68
C VAL A 288 16.65 -0.79 -2.46
N LEU A 289 17.72 -1.26 -1.79
CA LEU A 289 19.02 -1.45 -2.44
C LEU A 289 19.09 -2.75 -3.28
N LEU A 290 18.53 -3.84 -2.74
CA LEU A 290 18.70 -5.19 -3.32
C LEU A 290 17.89 -5.43 -4.62
N LEU A 291 16.85 -4.61 -4.88
CA LEU A 291 16.07 -4.69 -6.12
C LEU A 291 16.88 -4.16 -7.32
N ALA A 292 17.64 -3.08 -7.13
CA ALA A 292 18.49 -2.48 -8.17
C ALA A 292 19.67 -3.39 -8.59
N GLU A 293 20.18 -4.21 -7.66
CA GLU A 293 21.31 -5.12 -7.93
C GLU A 293 20.89 -6.40 -8.67
N ASN A 294 19.65 -6.89 -8.47
CA ASN A 294 19.21 -8.16 -9.02
C ASN A 294 18.62 -8.08 -10.44
N GLU A 295 18.04 -6.95 -10.86
CA GLU A 295 17.55 -6.78 -12.24
C GLU A 295 18.70 -6.80 -13.27
N ASN A 296 19.91 -6.39 -12.88
CA ASN A 296 21.10 -6.36 -13.74
C ASN A 296 21.64 -7.74 -14.20
N ARG A 297 21.15 -8.86 -13.65
CA ARG A 297 21.65 -10.20 -14.02
C ARG A 297 20.77 -10.99 -15.00
N LYS A 298 19.55 -10.53 -15.32
CA LYS A 298 18.56 -11.34 -16.05
C LYS A 298 18.13 -10.83 -17.43
N LEU A 299 18.77 -9.77 -17.94
CA LEU A 299 18.48 -9.19 -19.26
C LEU A 299 19.74 -9.12 -20.13
N LYS A 300 20.17 -10.31 -20.61
CA LYS A 300 21.07 -10.48 -21.76
C LYS A 300 20.39 -11.36 -22.81
N SER A 301 19.44 -10.80 -23.55
CA SER A 301 19.00 -11.30 -24.85
C SER A 301 18.10 -10.27 -25.55
N ASP A 302 18.50 -9.96 -26.78
CA ASP A 302 17.71 -9.38 -27.87
C ASP A 302 17.32 -7.88 -27.81
N SER A 303 17.13 -7.31 -28.99
CA SER A 303 17.41 -5.91 -29.33
C SER A 303 16.34 -5.28 -30.26
N VAL A 304 16.57 -4.03 -30.74
CA VAL A 304 15.79 -3.28 -31.77
C VAL A 304 14.47 -2.61 -31.24
N THR A 305 13.94 -1.42 -31.64
CA THR A 305 14.36 -0.12 -32.28
C THR A 305 13.08 0.76 -32.36
N MET A 306 12.99 2.11 -32.25
CA MET A 306 13.84 3.21 -31.77
C MET A 306 12.96 4.49 -31.54
N SER A 307 13.50 5.45 -30.74
CA SER A 307 13.29 6.92 -30.72
C SER A 307 11.91 7.62 -30.82
N ARG A 308 11.79 8.75 -30.10
CA ARG A 308 11.41 10.04 -30.72
C ARG A 308 12.06 11.23 -29.98
N SER A 309 12.82 12.00 -30.75
CA SER A 309 13.49 13.28 -30.43
C SER A 309 14.42 13.34 -29.20
N GLY A 310 15.73 13.39 -29.47
CA GLY A 310 16.81 13.50 -28.48
C GLY A 310 17.51 12.16 -28.25
N GLN A 311 18.84 12.11 -28.39
CA GLN A 311 19.60 11.02 -27.76
C GLN A 311 19.32 11.08 -26.25
N PRO A 312 19.10 9.95 -25.55
CA PRO A 312 19.17 9.98 -24.10
C PRO A 312 20.56 10.55 -23.75
N PRO A 313 20.65 11.56 -22.87
CA PRO A 313 21.94 12.10 -22.49
C PRO A 313 22.79 10.94 -21.98
N ASP A 314 24.03 10.82 -22.45
CA ASP A 314 24.94 9.81 -21.95
C ASP A 314 25.17 10.08 -20.46
N LEU A 315 24.38 9.44 -19.58
CA LEU A 315 24.43 9.69 -18.14
C LEU A 315 25.73 9.16 -17.52
N LYS A 316 26.50 8.35 -18.26
CA LYS A 316 27.77 7.78 -17.80
C LYS A 316 28.81 8.86 -17.48
N LYS A 317 28.88 9.95 -18.26
CA LYS A 317 29.78 11.09 -17.98
C LYS A 317 29.31 12.00 -16.83
N TYR A 318 28.11 11.76 -16.30
CA TYR A 318 27.54 12.47 -15.15
C TYR A 318 27.61 11.65 -13.85
N MET A 319 28.17 10.43 -13.89
CA MET A 319 28.40 9.62 -12.69
C MET A 319 29.30 10.36 -11.70
N ASP A 320 28.95 10.27 -10.42
CA ASP A 320 29.58 10.96 -9.30
C ASP A 320 29.60 12.50 -9.41
N LYS A 321 28.82 13.08 -10.32
CA LYS A 321 28.62 14.54 -10.45
C LYS A 321 27.39 15.01 -9.71
N LYS A 322 27.46 16.22 -9.15
CA LYS A 322 26.29 16.90 -8.62
C LYS A 322 25.39 17.42 -9.75
N LEU A 323 24.14 17.00 -9.73
CA LEU A 323 23.11 17.35 -10.70
C LEU A 323 21.99 18.15 -10.03
N GLN A 324 21.39 19.06 -10.78
CA GLN A 324 20.09 19.65 -10.49
C GLN A 324 19.05 18.97 -11.40
N ILE A 325 17.99 18.44 -10.80
CA ILE A 325 17.00 17.59 -11.47
C ILE A 325 15.63 18.22 -11.26
N LYS A 326 14.99 18.65 -12.35
CA LYS A 326 13.62 19.15 -12.32
C LYS A 326 12.65 18.01 -12.48
N LEU A 327 11.65 17.95 -11.61
CA LEU A 327 10.64 16.90 -11.57
C LEU A 327 9.26 17.45 -11.94
N ASN A 328 8.34 16.53 -12.24
CA ASN A 328 6.92 16.83 -12.38
C ASN A 328 6.36 17.54 -11.12
N ALA A 329 5.28 18.31 -11.32
CA ALA A 329 4.72 19.23 -10.32
C ALA A 329 5.67 20.37 -9.87
N ASN A 330 6.62 20.76 -10.74
CA ASN A 330 7.56 21.87 -10.54
C ASN A 330 8.44 21.74 -9.28
N ARG A 331 8.71 20.50 -8.86
CA ARG A 331 9.67 20.19 -7.80
C ARG A 331 11.09 20.18 -8.37
N MET A 332 12.09 20.52 -7.56
CA MET A 332 13.49 20.55 -7.95
C MET A 332 14.32 19.88 -6.86
N VAL A 333 15.26 19.04 -7.25
CA VAL A 333 16.19 18.39 -6.32
C VAL A 333 17.63 18.51 -6.81
N GLU A 334 18.58 18.67 -5.89
CA GLU A 334 20.02 18.69 -6.14
C GLU A 334 20.69 17.52 -5.44
N GLY A 335 21.59 16.78 -6.10
CA GLY A 335 22.33 15.69 -5.46
C GLY A 335 23.33 15.00 -6.39
N THR A 336 24.12 14.07 -5.87
CA THR A 336 25.18 13.37 -6.61
C THR A 336 24.64 12.12 -7.30
N LEU A 337 24.83 11.98 -8.62
CA LEU A 337 24.40 10.78 -9.35
C LEU A 337 25.28 9.58 -8.97
N ARG A 338 24.67 8.49 -8.46
CA ARG A 338 25.36 7.23 -8.13
C ARG A 338 25.04 6.07 -9.06
N GLY A 339 24.00 6.20 -9.88
CA GLY A 339 23.60 5.18 -10.82
C GLY A 339 22.37 5.60 -11.62
N PHE A 340 22.19 4.98 -12.78
CA PHE A 340 21.02 5.17 -13.64
C PHE A 340 20.70 3.88 -14.39
N ASP A 341 19.48 3.77 -14.91
CA ASP A 341 19.07 2.69 -15.80
C ASP A 341 18.63 3.21 -17.20
N GLN A 342 18.32 2.28 -18.09
CA GLN A 342 17.83 2.60 -19.44
C GLN A 342 16.46 3.31 -19.48
N PHE A 343 15.73 3.32 -18.37
CA PHE A 343 14.44 3.98 -18.21
C PHE A 343 14.58 5.38 -17.57
N MET A 344 15.81 5.89 -17.45
CA MET A 344 16.15 7.14 -16.77
C MET A 344 15.77 7.15 -15.27
N ASN A 345 15.61 6.01 -14.62
CA ASN A 345 15.52 5.99 -13.16
C ASN A 345 16.92 6.29 -12.60
N LEU A 346 17.03 7.26 -11.68
CA LEU A 346 18.32 7.74 -11.15
C LEU A 346 18.44 7.41 -9.66
N VAL A 347 19.60 6.91 -9.26
CA VAL A 347 20.00 6.83 -7.84
C VAL A 347 20.81 8.08 -7.53
N VAL A 348 20.30 8.91 -6.61
CA VAL A 348 20.90 10.20 -6.26
C VAL A 348 21.18 10.25 -4.76
N ASP A 349 22.40 10.62 -4.42
CA ASP A 349 22.95 10.63 -3.06
C ASP A 349 23.14 12.07 -2.56
N ASN A 350 23.07 12.27 -1.24
CA ASN A 350 23.06 13.60 -0.60
C ASN A 350 22.06 14.57 -1.25
N THR A 351 20.83 14.08 -1.48
CA THR A 351 19.80 14.80 -2.23
C THR A 351 19.09 15.84 -1.36
N VAL A 352 18.98 17.05 -1.88
CA VAL A 352 18.31 18.20 -1.26
C VAL A 352 17.19 18.68 -2.17
N GLU A 353 15.96 18.76 -1.65
CA GLU A 353 14.84 19.40 -2.35
C GLU A 353 14.91 20.92 -2.20
N VAL A 354 14.79 21.63 -3.33
CA VAL A 354 14.91 23.09 -3.44
C VAL A 354 13.52 23.66 -3.70
N SER A 355 12.97 24.39 -2.73
CA SER A 355 11.67 25.06 -2.81
C SER A 355 11.85 26.57 -2.62
N GLY A 356 12.26 27.25 -3.69
CA GLY A 356 12.65 28.65 -3.63
C GLY A 356 13.95 28.82 -2.86
N ASN A 357 13.90 29.49 -1.71
CA ASN A 357 15.07 29.65 -0.82
C ASN A 357 15.23 28.47 0.16
N ASP A 358 14.18 27.68 0.39
CA ASP A 358 14.21 26.59 1.37
C ASP A 358 14.86 25.34 0.77
N LYS A 359 15.82 24.77 1.51
CA LYS A 359 16.56 23.56 1.16
C LYS A 359 16.31 22.46 2.21
N THR A 360 15.69 21.36 1.79
CA THR A 360 15.35 20.22 2.65
C THR A 360 16.18 19.00 2.30
N ASP A 361 16.97 18.48 3.24
CA ASP A 361 17.75 17.26 3.03
C ASP A 361 16.84 16.01 3.01
N ILE A 362 17.05 15.12 2.03
CA ILE A 362 16.34 13.86 1.83
C ILE A 362 17.32 12.65 1.89
N GLY A 363 18.63 12.89 1.82
CA GLY A 363 19.65 11.84 1.71
C GLY A 363 19.62 11.09 0.38
N MET A 364 19.74 9.76 0.42
CA MET A 364 19.75 8.93 -0.78
C MET A 364 18.33 8.62 -1.29
N VAL A 365 18.06 8.90 -2.56
CA VAL A 365 16.76 8.70 -3.20
C VAL A 365 16.88 7.96 -4.53
N VAL A 366 15.79 7.29 -4.93
CA VAL A 366 15.61 6.77 -6.28
C VAL A 366 14.55 7.62 -6.98
N ILE A 367 14.94 8.34 -8.02
CA ILE A 367 14.07 9.18 -8.85
C ILE A 367 13.58 8.34 -10.02
N ARG A 368 12.26 8.28 -10.22
CA ARG A 368 11.65 7.56 -11.35
C ARG A 368 11.78 8.37 -12.64
N GLY A 369 12.27 7.76 -13.73
CA GLY A 369 12.51 8.46 -15.00
C GLY A 369 11.29 9.16 -15.59
N ASN A 370 10.11 8.53 -15.53
CA ASN A 370 8.83 9.15 -15.93
C ASN A 370 8.44 10.41 -15.13
N SER A 371 9.16 10.73 -14.05
CA SER A 371 8.95 11.92 -13.22
C SER A 371 9.97 13.03 -13.48
N ILE A 372 10.99 12.77 -14.30
CA ILE A 372 12.06 13.72 -14.64
C ILE A 372 11.63 14.58 -15.82
N VAL A 373 11.87 15.89 -15.71
CA VAL A 373 11.58 16.89 -16.73
C VAL A 373 12.88 17.40 -17.36
N THR A 374 13.87 17.77 -16.54
CA THR A 374 15.23 18.12 -16.98
C THR A 374 16.28 17.63 -15.99
N VAL A 375 17.50 17.45 -16.48
CA VAL A 375 18.71 17.12 -15.70
C VAL A 375 19.82 18.05 -16.16
N GLU A 376 20.39 18.81 -15.22
CA GLU A 376 21.44 19.79 -15.47
C GLU A 376 22.63 19.49 -14.56
N ALA A 377 23.85 19.55 -15.08
CA ALA A 377 25.05 19.35 -14.27
C ALA A 377 25.45 20.66 -13.60
N LEU A 378 25.64 20.62 -12.28
CA LEU A 378 26.19 21.74 -11.51
C LEU A 378 27.73 21.75 -11.52
N GLU A 379 28.34 20.70 -12.08
CA GLU A 379 29.79 20.54 -12.22
C GLU A 379 30.21 20.44 -13.69
N PRO A 380 31.44 20.87 -14.05
CA PRO A 380 32.00 20.65 -15.37
C PRO A 380 32.03 19.17 -15.76
N VAL A 381 31.47 18.88 -16.92
CA VAL A 381 31.46 17.54 -17.54
C VAL A 381 32.47 17.52 -18.68
N GLY A 382 33.36 16.53 -18.69
CA GLY A 382 34.36 16.38 -19.74
C GLY A 382 33.72 16.21 -21.11
N ARG A 383 34.29 16.85 -22.14
CA ARG A 383 33.91 16.57 -23.53
C ARG A 383 34.34 15.15 -23.88
N SER A 384 33.44 14.38 -24.49
CA SER A 384 33.74 13.07 -25.03
C SER A 384 34.83 13.19 -26.10
N SER A 385 35.85 12.33 -25.98
CA SER A 385 36.83 12.05 -27.04
C SER A 385 36.19 11.20 -28.14
#